data_AF-A0A0Q0ZSU4-F1
#
_entry.id   AF-A0A0Q0ZSU4-F1
#
_cell.length_a   1.000
_cell.length_b   1.000
_cell.length_c   1.000
_cell.angle_alpha   90.00
_cell.angle_beta   90.00
_cell.angle_gamma   90.00
#
_symmetry.space_group_name_H-M   'P 1'
#
loop_
_entity.id
_entity.type
_entity.pdbx_description
1 polymer ?
#
loop_
_entity_poly.entity_id
_entity_poly.type
_entity_poly.pdbx_seq_one_letter_code
_entity_poly.pdbx_strand_id
1 'polypeptide(L)'
;MVDKEMQIALMEQVEDLFDLIEAGDVNEIERNLADLGFVQKGADPAVIAMEHPECELFIEIGIDEDGRVHGYELLPFAELVKKQEKFRW
;
A
#
# COMPACT_ATOMS: atom_id res chain seq x y z
N MET A 1 -11.52 -1.20 17.21
CA MET A 1 -11.50 -2.63 16.84
C MET A 1 -11.74 -2.64 15.35
N VAL A 2 -10.71 -2.93 14.56
CA VAL A 2 -10.85 -3.01 13.10
C VAL A 2 -11.76 -4.18 12.75
N ASP A 3 -12.66 -3.94 11.81
CA ASP A 3 -13.45 -5.00 11.20
C ASP A 3 -12.52 -5.84 10.32
N LYS A 4 -12.29 -7.09 10.74
CA LYS A 4 -11.36 -7.99 10.05
C LYS A 4 -11.88 -8.43 8.69
N GLU A 5 -13.19 -8.54 8.51
CA GLU A 5 -13.77 -8.92 7.21
C GLU A 5 -13.58 -7.77 6.22
N MET A 6 -13.80 -6.53 6.65
CA MET A 6 -13.53 -5.34 5.85
C MET A 6 -12.05 -5.19 5.52
N GLN A 7 -11.16 -5.45 6.49
CA GLN A 7 -9.71 -5.39 6.26
C GLN A 7 -9.27 -6.42 5.20
N ILE A 8 -9.74 -7.67 5.31
CA ILE A 8 -9.41 -8.72 4.33
C ILE A 8 -9.97 -8.38 2.95
N ALA A 9 -11.23 -7.97 2.86
CA ALA A 9 -11.85 -7.60 1.60
C ALA A 9 -11.17 -6.40 0.91
N LEU A 10 -10.63 -5.46 1.69
CA LEU A 10 -9.85 -4.35 1.15
C LEU A 10 -8.47 -4.82 0.69
N MET A 11 -7.85 -5.76 1.40
CA MET A 11 -6.59 -6.36 0.96
C MET A 11 -6.73 -7.09 -0.37
N GLU A 12 -7.78 -7.92 -0.52
CA GLU A 12 -8.08 -8.62 -1.77
C GLU A 12 -8.31 -7.64 -2.93
N GLN A 13 -9.07 -6.55 -2.70
CA GLN A 13 -9.27 -5.51 -3.72
C GLN A 13 -7.97 -4.82 -4.15
N VAL A 14 -7.06 -4.59 -3.21
CA VAL A 14 -5.76 -4.01 -3.52
C VAL A 14 -4.91 -5.00 -4.30
N GLU A 15 -4.85 -6.27 -3.91
CA GLU A 15 -4.13 -7.30 -4.67
C GLU A 15 -4.67 -7.43 -6.10
N ASP A 16 -6.00 -7.48 -6.26
CA ASP A 16 -6.66 -7.49 -7.57
C ASP A 16 -6.32 -6.24 -8.41
N LEU A 17 -6.20 -5.06 -7.78
CA LEU A 17 -5.82 -3.82 -8.46
C LEU A 17 -4.40 -3.93 -9.06
N PHE A 18 -3.45 -4.48 -8.32
CA PHE A 18 -2.08 -4.68 -8.81
C PHE A 18 -1.98 -5.81 -9.84
N ASP A 19 -2.86 -6.80 -9.79
CA ASP A 19 -2.93 -7.87 -10.81
C ASP A 19 -3.58 -7.38 -12.12
N LEU A 20 -4.55 -6.46 -12.03
CA LEU A 20 -5.24 -5.87 -13.20
C LEU A 20 -4.42 -4.81 -13.91
N ILE A 21 -3.70 -3.97 -13.16
CA ILE A 21 -2.84 -2.95 -13.72
C ILE A 21 -1.50 -3.61 -14.04
N GLU A 22 -1.34 -4.09 -15.28
CA GLU A 22 -0.03 -4.50 -15.79
C GLU A 22 0.97 -3.37 -15.50
N ALA A 23 1.90 -3.64 -14.58
CA ALA A 23 2.98 -2.78 -14.08
C ALA A 23 3.32 -1.58 -15.01
N GLY A 24 2.60 -0.47 -14.84
CA GLY A 24 2.54 0.52 -15.92
C GLY A 24 2.44 1.95 -15.43
N ASP A 25 1.32 2.31 -14.79
CA ASP A 25 1.07 3.69 -14.42
C ASP A 25 0.82 3.84 -12.91
N VAL A 26 1.87 4.29 -12.23
CA VAL A 26 1.82 4.61 -10.80
C VAL A 26 0.73 5.64 -10.47
N ASN A 27 0.42 6.56 -11.39
CA ASN A 27 -0.62 7.57 -11.18
C ASN A 27 -2.03 6.97 -11.24
N GLU A 28 -2.21 5.86 -11.95
CA GLU A 28 -3.47 5.13 -11.97
C GLU A 28 -3.65 4.35 -10.67
N ILE A 29 -2.60 3.68 -10.19
CA ILE A 29 -2.62 2.98 -8.90
C ILE A 29 -2.87 3.95 -7.75
N GLU A 30 -2.17 5.08 -7.70
CA GLU A 30 -2.35 6.09 -6.65
C GLU A 30 -3.78 6.64 -6.61
N ARG A 31 -4.38 6.89 -7.79
CA ARG A 31 -5.78 7.34 -7.88
C ARG A 31 -6.76 6.29 -7.39
N ASN A 32 -6.61 5.04 -7.82
CA ASN A 32 -7.48 3.95 -7.36
C ASN A 32 -7.34 3.72 -5.85
N LEU A 33 -6.13 3.78 -5.30
CA LEU A 33 -5.90 3.67 -3.86
C LEU A 33 -6.53 4.85 -3.09
N ALA A 34 -6.41 6.07 -3.61
CA ALA A 34 -7.07 7.23 -3.02
C ALA A 34 -8.61 7.10 -3.02
N ASP A 35 -9.19 6.57 -4.11
CA ASP A 35 -10.63 6.28 -4.21
C ASP A 35 -11.09 5.19 -3.23
N LEU A 36 -10.19 4.23 -2.92
CA LEU A 36 -10.38 3.22 -1.88
C LEU A 36 -10.20 3.77 -0.45
N GLY A 37 -9.84 5.04 -0.27
CA GLY A 37 -9.69 5.69 1.04
C GLY A 37 -8.26 5.67 1.60
N PHE A 38 -7.26 5.24 0.81
CA PHE A 38 -5.86 5.35 1.22
C PHE A 38 -5.38 6.80 1.16
N VAL A 39 -4.55 7.18 2.12
CA VAL A 39 -3.96 8.50 2.26
C VAL A 39 -2.45 8.40 2.16
N GLN A 40 -1.85 9.21 1.29
CA GLN A 40 -0.40 9.21 1.09
C GLN A 40 0.36 9.69 2.35
N LYS A 41 1.40 8.94 2.71
CA LYS A 41 2.27 9.12 3.88
C LYS A 41 3.73 9.21 3.47
N GLY A 42 4.05 10.20 2.65
CA GLY A 42 5.43 10.46 2.25
C GLY A 42 5.51 11.03 0.85
N ALA A 43 6.70 11.49 0.49
CA ALA A 43 7.00 12.04 -0.83
C ALA A 43 8.37 11.55 -1.28
N ASP A 44 8.62 10.24 -1.17
CA ASP A 44 9.84 9.63 -1.70
C ASP A 44 9.63 9.36 -3.20
N PRO A 45 10.49 9.87 -4.10
CA PRO A 45 10.37 9.63 -5.53
C PRO A 45 10.59 8.15 -5.92
N ALA A 46 11.23 7.35 -5.06
CA ALA A 46 11.44 5.91 -5.30
C ALA A 46 10.38 5.02 -4.64
N VAL A 47 9.59 5.55 -3.70
CA VAL A 47 8.58 4.78 -2.95
C VAL A 47 7.34 5.62 -2.65
N ILE A 48 6.17 5.12 -3.02
CA ILE A 48 4.90 5.68 -2.57
C ILE A 48 4.39 4.88 -1.37
N ALA A 49 4.36 5.53 -0.22
CA ALA A 49 3.73 5.00 0.98
C ALA A 49 2.33 5.60 1.15
N MET A 50 1.32 4.75 1.36
CA MET A 50 -0.05 5.17 1.69
C MET A 50 -0.61 4.34 2.85
N GLU A 51 -1.57 4.90 3.58
CA GLU A 51 -2.23 4.22 4.69
C GLU A 51 -3.76 4.34 4.62
N HIS A 52 -4.47 3.30 5.00
CA HIS A 52 -5.93 3.31 5.20
C HIS A 52 -6.24 3.32 6.70
N PRO A 53 -6.50 4.49 7.32
CA PRO A 53 -6.61 4.62 8.77
C PRO A 53 -7.80 3.86 9.37
N GLU A 54 -8.90 3.68 8.62
CA GLU A 54 -10.08 2.96 9.13
C GLU A 54 -9.89 1.43 9.16
N CYS A 55 -9.04 0.91 8.27
CA CYS A 55 -8.75 -0.52 8.15
C CYS A 55 -7.39 -0.87 8.74
N GLU A 56 -6.66 0.11 9.30
CA GLU A 56 -5.29 -0.02 9.80
C GLU A 56 -4.39 -0.78 8.80
N LEU A 57 -4.46 -0.40 7.52
CA LEU A 57 -3.63 -0.97 6.45
C LEU A 57 -2.61 0.05 5.98
N PHE A 58 -1.45 -0.45 5.60
CA PHE A 58 -0.35 0.31 5.06
C PHE A 58 0.13 -0.35 3.78
N ILE A 59 0.38 0.45 2.75
CA ILE A 59 0.95 -0.01 1.49
C ILE A 59 2.17 0.82 1.12
N GLU A 60 3.25 0.13 0.75
CA GLU A 60 4.44 0.70 0.14
C GLU A 60 4.55 0.20 -1.29
N ILE A 61 4.72 1.11 -2.24
CA ILE A 61 4.84 0.81 -3.67
C ILE A 61 6.22 1.25 -4.10
N GLY A 62 7.04 0.30 -4.52
CA GLY A 62 8.39 0.53 -5.05
C GLY A 62 8.34 0.95 -6.50
N ILE A 63 8.96 2.09 -6.81
CA ILE A 63 9.07 2.64 -8.16
C ILE A 63 10.51 2.42 -8.65
N ASP A 64 10.65 1.93 -9.88
CA ASP A 64 11.96 1.80 -10.53
C ASP A 64 12.47 3.14 -11.11
N GLU A 65 13.68 3.12 -11.67
CA GLU A 65 14.30 4.30 -12.28
C GLU A 65 13.55 4.81 -13.52
N ASP A 66 12.69 3.98 -14.13
CA ASP A 66 11.83 4.29 -15.27
C ASP A 66 10.46 4.84 -14.84
N GLY A 67 10.21 4.97 -13.52
CA GLY A 67 8.96 5.48 -12.97
C GLY A 67 7.83 4.45 -12.95
N ARG A 68 8.14 3.15 -13.08
CA ARG A 68 7.18 2.06 -13.08
C ARG A 68 7.14 1.35 -11.75
N VAL A 69 5.99 0.76 -11.44
CA VAL A 69 5.83 -0.07 -10.26
C VAL A 69 6.59 -1.38 -10.47
N HIS A 70 7.62 -1.63 -9.67
CA HIS A 70 8.40 -2.87 -9.71
C HIS A 70 7.99 -3.86 -8.61
N GLY A 71 7.24 -3.38 -7.61
CA GLY A 71 6.76 -4.19 -6.50
C GLY A 71 5.93 -3.36 -5.52
N TYR A 72 5.17 -4.04 -4.67
CA TYR A 72 4.43 -3.43 -3.58
C TYR A 72 4.44 -4.33 -2.35
N GLU A 73 4.21 -3.74 -1.19
CA GLU A 73 4.10 -4.42 0.08
C GLU A 73 2.88 -3.88 0.83
N LEU A 74 1.87 -4.73 1.01
CA LEU A 74 0.64 -4.43 1.73
C LEU A 74 0.65 -5.13 3.09
N LEU A 75 0.53 -4.36 4.17
CA LEU A 75 0.64 -4.85 5.54
C LEU A 75 -0.40 -4.20 6.46
N PRO A 76 -1.00 -4.96 7.38
CA PRO A 76 -1.68 -4.40 8.53
C PRO A 76 -0.71 -3.62 9.43
N PHE A 77 -1.19 -2.56 10.10
CA PHE A 77 -0.39 -1.79 11.06
C PHE A 77 0.18 -2.67 12.18
N ALA A 78 -0.56 -3.70 12.60
CA ALA A 78 -0.09 -4.68 13.57
C ALA A 78 1.19 -5.41 13.12
N GLU A 79 1.36 -5.66 11.82
CA GLU A 79 2.57 -6.25 11.23
C GLU A 79 3.64 -5.18 10.95
N LEU A 80 3.24 -3.95 10.60
CA LEU A 80 4.14 -2.80 10.46
C LEU A 80 4.95 -2.54 11.75
N VAL A 81 4.28 -2.59 12.91
CA VAL A 81 4.92 -2.40 14.21
C VAL A 81 5.98 -3.47 14.45
N LYS A 82 5.70 -4.74 14.13
CA LYS A 82 6.69 -5.83 14.26
C LYS A 82 7.89 -5.64 13.32
N LYS A 83 7.66 -5.13 12.11
CA LYS A 83 8.73 -4.84 11.14
C LYS A 83 9.64 -3.72 11.64
N GLN A 84 9.07 -2.64 12.22
CA GLN A 84 9.86 -1.55 12.82
C GLN A 84 10.62 -1.98 14.09
N GLU A 85 10.04 -2.85 14.92
CA GLU A 85 10.73 -3.37 16.11
C GLU A 85 11.99 -4.17 15.75
N LYS A 86 12.00 -4.86 14.61
CA LYS A 86 13.13 -5.69 14.17
C LYS A 86 14.37 -4.88 13.79
N PHE A 87 14.24 -3.58 13.50
CA PHE A 87 15.35 -2.69 13.14
C PHE A 87 15.81 -1.77 14.28
N ARG A 88 15.26 -1.92 15.49
CA ARG A 88 15.80 -1.28 16.70
C ARG A 88 16.92 -2.16 17.29
N TRP A 89 18.14 -1.95 16.83
CA TRP A 89 19.37 -2.46 17.48
C TRP A 89 20.34 -1.30 17.72
#